data_AF-A0A7R9KDL7-F1
#
_entry.id   AF-A0A7R9KDL7-F1
#
_cell.length_a   1.000
_cell.length_b   1.000
_cell.length_c   1.000
_cell.angle_alpha   90.00
_cell.angle_beta   90.00
_cell.angle_gamma   90.00
#
_symmetry.space_group_name_H-M   'P 1'
#
loop_
_entity.id
_entity.type
_entity.pdbx_description
1 polymer ?
#
loop_
_entity_poly.entity_id
_entity_poly.type
_entity_poly.pdbx_seq_one_letter_code
_entity_poly.pdbx_strand_id
1 'polypeptide(L)'
;MPGYLRNRFPDLSAEDRDEYTCSICREILDSPVTTTCCLQAFCEDCITEWLQTNTTCPYDRNPLTTDGLSQAPRILVNTLGRFMICCDYWDVGCREMVPLKELSQHRVDCGYKNLKCTKCQCVRIGRHDCIKTLRKIKRKAETELYSLRMVRNRESGIPNEMTICTKCKLVRTEGHDCIDDLLAINRKTMADIEALREGNDNDPNDYGSRGGPGCFSYGLH
;
A
#
# COMPACT_ATOMS: atom_id res chain seq x y z
N MET A 1 -1.38 6.92 -1.85
CA MET A 1 -2.55 7.83 -1.90
C MET A 1 -2.17 9.02 -1.04
N PRO A 2 -2.23 10.25 -1.58
CA PRO A 2 -1.57 11.42 -0.98
C PRO A 2 -2.35 12.12 0.14
N GLY A 3 -3.53 11.64 0.54
CA GLY A 3 -4.30 12.16 1.69
C GLY A 3 -4.81 11.03 2.59
N TYR A 4 -5.27 11.36 3.79
CA TYR A 4 -5.86 10.39 4.72
C TYR A 4 -7.32 10.10 4.38
N LEU A 5 -7.64 8.81 4.25
CA LEU A 5 -9.01 8.37 3.95
C LEU A 5 -10.02 8.93 4.96
N ARG A 6 -11.06 9.61 4.47
CA ARG A 6 -12.12 10.24 5.29
C ARG A 6 -12.77 9.31 6.30
N ASN A 7 -12.89 8.04 5.96
CA ASN A 7 -13.57 7.03 6.78
C ASN A 7 -12.71 6.51 7.96
N ARG A 8 -11.46 6.96 8.08
CA ARG A 8 -10.59 6.65 9.21
C ARG A 8 -10.77 7.61 10.39
N PHE A 9 -11.59 8.64 10.23
CA PHE A 9 -11.86 9.64 11.25
C PHE A 9 -13.30 9.49 11.77
N PRO A 10 -13.53 8.69 12.84
CA PRO A 10 -14.87 8.49 13.42
C PRO A 10 -15.52 9.79 13.88
N ASP A 11 -14.72 10.65 14.51
CA ASP A 11 -15.20 11.81 15.25
C ASP A 11 -15.21 13.10 14.39
N LEU A 12 -14.91 12.99 13.10
CA LEU A 12 -14.89 14.13 12.19
C LEU A 12 -16.30 14.47 11.72
N SER A 13 -16.80 15.62 12.16
CA SER A 13 -18.11 16.13 11.77
C SER A 13 -18.20 16.38 10.26
N ALA A 14 -19.41 16.58 9.73
CA ALA A 14 -19.58 16.94 8.32
C ALA A 14 -18.95 18.30 7.99
N GLU A 15 -19.05 19.26 8.90
CA GLU A 15 -18.50 20.62 8.75
C GLU A 15 -16.97 20.59 8.75
N ASP A 16 -16.36 19.90 9.72
CA ASP A 16 -14.90 19.75 9.77
C ASP A 16 -14.36 19.03 8.53
N ARG A 17 -15.10 18.05 8.01
CA ARG A 17 -14.70 17.30 6.82
C ARG A 17 -14.53 18.22 5.61
N ASP A 18 -15.38 19.21 5.44
CA ASP A 18 -15.28 20.15 4.33
C ASP A 18 -14.09 21.11 4.50
N GLU A 19 -13.79 21.52 5.74
CA GLU A 19 -12.63 22.37 6.07
C GLU A 19 -11.28 21.67 5.83
N TYR A 20 -11.18 20.39 6.19
CA TYR A 20 -9.91 19.64 6.13
C TYR A 20 -9.78 18.74 4.90
N THR A 21 -10.64 18.88 3.89
CA THR A 21 -10.57 18.12 2.64
C THR A 21 -9.63 18.79 1.64
N CYS A 22 -8.68 18.03 1.10
CA CYS A 22 -7.91 18.45 -0.07
C CYS A 22 -8.80 18.39 -1.33
N SER A 23 -8.91 19.49 -2.08
CA SER A 23 -9.73 19.53 -3.29
C SER A 23 -9.17 18.73 -4.48
N ILE A 24 -7.89 18.33 -4.45
CA ILE A 24 -7.26 17.51 -5.49
C ILE A 24 -7.59 16.02 -5.27
N CYS A 25 -7.17 15.44 -4.13
CA CYS A 25 -7.37 14.01 -3.86
C CYS A 25 -8.74 13.70 -3.23
N ARG A 26 -9.47 14.73 -2.78
CA ARG A 26 -10.76 14.65 -2.07
C ARG A 26 -10.69 13.89 -0.76
N GLU A 27 -9.50 13.68 -0.20
CA GLU A 27 -9.29 13.06 1.11
C GLU A 27 -8.88 14.11 2.16
N ILE A 28 -8.81 13.71 3.43
CA ILE A 28 -8.35 14.59 4.50
C ILE A 28 -6.88 14.95 4.29
N LEU A 29 -6.53 16.21 4.49
CA LEU A 29 -5.20 16.77 4.25
C LEU A 29 -4.10 15.95 4.96
N ASP A 30 -3.08 15.55 4.20
CA ASP A 30 -1.82 15.01 4.72
C ASP A 30 -0.69 15.98 4.42
N SER A 31 0.11 16.31 5.44
CA SER A 31 1.18 17.32 5.37
C SER A 31 0.72 18.58 4.61
N PRO A 32 -0.27 19.32 5.13
CA PRO A 32 -0.89 20.41 4.39
C PRO A 32 0.08 21.57 4.12
N VAL A 33 0.00 22.08 2.90
CA VAL A 33 0.63 23.34 2.47
C VAL A 33 -0.43 24.30 1.95
N THR A 34 -0.20 25.59 2.07
CA THR A 34 -1.10 26.64 1.60
C THR A 34 -0.54 27.38 0.40
N THR A 35 -1.42 27.80 -0.51
CA THR A 35 -1.04 28.66 -1.64
C THR A 35 -0.99 30.12 -1.22
N THR A 36 -0.04 30.89 -1.75
CA THR A 36 0.06 32.34 -1.47
C THR A 36 -1.01 33.16 -2.19
N CYS A 37 -1.58 32.65 -3.28
CA CYS A 37 -2.57 33.37 -4.09
C CYS A 37 -3.97 33.45 -3.44
N CYS A 38 -4.40 32.39 -2.74
CA CYS A 38 -5.74 32.31 -2.14
C CYS A 38 -5.80 31.63 -0.77
N LEU A 39 -4.64 31.29 -0.17
CA LEU A 39 -4.52 30.68 1.15
C LEU A 39 -5.22 29.32 1.29
N GLN A 40 -5.53 28.66 0.17
CA GLN A 40 -6.15 27.34 0.18
C GLN A 40 -5.14 26.25 0.50
N ALA A 41 -5.57 25.29 1.31
CA ALA A 41 -4.74 24.18 1.76
C ALA A 41 -4.89 22.95 0.85
N PHE A 42 -3.77 22.29 0.58
CA PHE A 42 -3.68 21.05 -0.18
C PHE A 42 -2.70 20.10 0.49
N CYS A 43 -2.79 18.79 0.22
CA CYS A 43 -1.69 17.90 0.58
C CYS A 43 -0.45 18.32 -0.23
N GLU A 44 0.73 18.32 0.41
CA GLU A 44 2.01 18.67 -0.23
C GLU A 44 2.24 17.90 -1.53
N ASP A 45 2.10 16.57 -1.48
CA ASP A 45 2.26 15.70 -2.65
C ASP A 45 1.27 16.07 -3.77
N CYS A 46 0.01 16.35 -3.42
CA CYS A 46 -1.05 16.65 -4.39
C CYS A 46 -0.75 17.92 -5.18
N ILE A 47 -0.45 19.02 -4.49
CA ILE A 47 -0.24 20.31 -5.17
C ILE A 47 1.11 20.32 -5.91
N THR A 48 2.11 19.62 -5.38
CA THR A 48 3.40 19.48 -6.04
C THR A 48 3.26 18.72 -7.36
N GLU A 49 2.51 17.61 -7.38
CA GLU A 49 2.21 16.85 -8.60
C GLU A 49 1.43 17.69 -9.61
N TRP A 50 0.41 18.43 -9.16
CA TRP A 50 -0.36 19.33 -10.03
C TRP A 50 0.53 20.35 -10.75
N LEU A 51 1.46 20.98 -10.01
CA LEU A 51 2.35 22.03 -10.51
C LEU A 51 3.46 21.51 -11.44
N GLN A 52 3.65 20.19 -11.57
CA GLN A 52 4.54 19.62 -12.59
C GLN A 52 3.98 19.79 -14.00
N THR A 53 2.66 19.92 -14.14
CA THR A 53 1.98 19.97 -15.44
C THR A 53 1.15 21.24 -15.63
N ASN A 54 0.92 22.01 -14.57
CA ASN A 54 0.12 23.23 -14.57
C ASN A 54 0.89 24.37 -13.90
N THR A 55 0.58 25.60 -14.28
CA THR A 55 1.15 26.83 -13.69
C THR A 55 0.09 27.70 -13.03
N THR A 56 -1.00 27.08 -12.59
CA THR A 56 -2.15 27.74 -11.98
C THR A 56 -2.60 27.02 -10.72
N CYS A 57 -3.20 27.75 -9.79
CA CYS A 57 -3.79 27.16 -8.61
C CYS A 57 -5.06 26.35 -8.98
N PRO A 58 -5.23 25.12 -8.44
CA PRO A 58 -6.41 24.30 -8.71
C PRO A 58 -7.74 24.93 -8.24
N TYR A 59 -7.69 25.87 -7.30
CA TYR A 59 -8.88 26.46 -6.68
C TYR A 59 -9.39 27.70 -7.41
N ASP A 60 -8.55 28.72 -7.59
CA ASP A 60 -8.93 30.02 -8.17
C ASP A 60 -8.39 30.25 -9.60
N ARG A 61 -7.55 29.32 -10.11
CA ARG A 61 -6.88 29.38 -11.42
C ARG A 61 -5.89 30.54 -11.58
N ASN A 62 -5.52 31.22 -10.50
CA ASN A 62 -4.48 32.25 -10.54
C ASN A 62 -3.10 31.63 -10.80
N PRO A 63 -2.15 32.37 -11.40
CA PRO A 63 -0.79 31.89 -11.61
C PRO A 63 -0.15 31.41 -10.31
N LEU A 64 0.37 30.17 -10.32
CA LEU A 64 0.98 29.54 -9.16
C LEU A 64 2.15 28.66 -9.63
N THR A 65 3.27 28.80 -8.94
CA THR A 65 4.44 27.91 -9.05
C THR A 65 4.76 27.33 -7.68
N THR A 66 5.73 26.41 -7.60
CA THR A 66 6.16 25.79 -6.34
C THR A 66 6.64 26.82 -5.30
N ASP A 67 7.17 27.96 -5.74
CA ASP A 67 7.60 29.06 -4.85
C ASP A 67 6.42 29.79 -4.19
N GLY A 68 5.21 29.63 -4.74
CA GLY A 68 3.97 30.14 -4.17
C GLY A 68 3.34 29.19 -3.15
N LEU A 69 4.06 28.16 -2.69
CA LEU A 69 3.63 27.27 -1.63
C LEU A 69 4.29 27.65 -0.31
N SER A 70 3.51 27.65 0.77
CA SER A 70 3.98 27.90 2.12
C SER A 70 3.47 26.82 3.08
N GLN A 71 4.16 26.65 4.22
CA GLN A 71 3.66 25.77 5.27
C GLN A 71 2.28 26.22 5.72
N ALA A 72 1.35 25.27 5.89
CA ALA A 72 0.01 25.61 6.35
C ALA A 72 0.06 26.29 7.73
N PRO A 73 -0.89 27.22 8.01
CA PRO A 73 -0.99 27.87 9.29
C PRO A 73 -0.98 26.87 10.45
N ARG A 74 -0.19 27.13 11.49
CA ARG A 74 -0.05 26.22 12.64
C ARG A 74 -1.39 25.90 13.30
N ILE A 75 -2.36 26.83 13.26
CA ILE A 75 -3.70 26.60 13.78
C ILE A 75 -4.42 25.47 13.03
N LEU A 76 -4.33 25.43 11.69
CA LEU A 76 -4.90 24.36 10.87
C LEU A 76 -4.23 23.02 11.21
N VAL A 77 -2.90 22.98 11.23
CA VAL A 77 -2.14 21.75 11.54
C VAL A 77 -2.45 21.24 12.95
N ASN A 78 -2.53 22.14 13.93
CA ASN A 78 -2.82 21.78 15.32
C ASN A 78 -4.26 21.31 15.52
N THR A 79 -5.24 21.95 14.87
CA THR A 79 -6.64 21.52 14.96
C THR A 79 -6.83 20.18 14.28
N LEU A 80 -6.33 20.04 13.05
CA LEU A 80 -6.36 18.78 12.32
C LEU A 80 -5.65 17.65 13.09
N GLY A 81 -4.53 17.95 13.73
CA GLY A 81 -3.74 17.02 14.53
C GLY A 81 -4.43 16.47 15.79
N ARG A 82 -5.53 17.09 16.25
CA ARG A 82 -6.31 16.63 17.42
C ARG A 82 -7.37 15.58 17.08
N PHE A 83 -7.79 15.48 15.82
CA PHE A 83 -8.79 14.49 15.45
C PHE A 83 -8.25 13.08 15.64
N MET A 84 -9.10 12.21 16.16
CA MET A 84 -8.80 10.80 16.30
C MET A 84 -8.84 10.14 14.92
N ILE A 85 -7.80 9.38 14.62
CA ILE A 85 -7.71 8.57 13.41
C ILE A 85 -7.46 7.11 13.78
N CYS A 86 -8.14 6.21 13.09
CA CYS A 86 -7.87 4.79 13.20
C CYS A 86 -6.53 4.42 12.58
N CYS A 87 -5.82 3.49 13.21
CA CYS A 87 -4.57 2.93 12.72
C CYS A 87 -4.65 2.52 11.23
N ASP A 88 -3.54 2.66 10.50
CA ASP A 88 -3.43 2.17 9.11
C ASP A 88 -3.63 0.64 9.01
N TYR A 89 -3.46 -0.07 10.12
CA TYR A 89 -3.58 -1.52 10.27
C TYR A 89 -4.91 -1.96 10.91
N TRP A 90 -5.95 -1.13 10.86
CA TRP A 90 -7.27 -1.45 11.41
C TRP A 90 -7.86 -2.74 10.86
N ASP A 91 -7.81 -2.90 9.54
CA ASP A 91 -8.34 -4.07 8.83
C ASP A 91 -7.58 -5.37 9.15
N VAL A 92 -6.34 -5.27 9.66
CA VAL A 92 -5.52 -6.45 10.01
C VAL A 92 -5.48 -6.72 11.52
N GLY A 93 -6.23 -5.96 12.31
CA GLY A 93 -6.48 -6.23 13.73
C GLY A 93 -6.07 -5.12 14.70
N CYS A 94 -5.37 -4.07 14.28
CA CYS A 94 -5.05 -2.97 15.19
C CYS A 94 -6.31 -2.15 15.51
N ARG A 95 -6.77 -2.15 16.75
CA ARG A 95 -7.97 -1.39 17.17
C ARG A 95 -7.66 -0.06 17.86
N GLU A 96 -6.43 0.41 17.73
CA GLU A 96 -6.03 1.70 18.30
C GLU A 96 -6.53 2.85 17.42
N MET A 97 -7.12 3.83 18.11
CA MET A 97 -7.39 5.16 17.59
C MET A 97 -6.44 6.11 18.30
N VAL A 98 -5.73 6.91 17.54
CA VAL A 98 -4.74 7.85 18.07
C VAL A 98 -5.00 9.25 17.50
N PRO A 99 -4.63 10.33 18.19
CA PRO A 99 -4.62 11.66 17.59
C PRO A 99 -3.78 11.66 16.31
N LEU A 100 -4.22 12.33 15.25
CA LEU A 100 -3.52 12.32 13.97
C LEU A 100 -2.04 12.73 14.11
N LYS A 101 -1.73 13.70 14.97
CA LYS A 101 -0.35 14.13 15.26
C LYS A 101 0.55 13.02 15.81
N GLU A 102 -0.02 11.97 16.41
CA GLU A 102 0.70 10.83 17.02
C GLU A 102 0.71 9.59 16.10
N LEU A 103 0.01 9.64 14.96
CA LEU A 103 -0.09 8.51 14.04
C LEU A 103 1.27 8.04 13.51
N SER A 104 2.19 8.97 13.25
CA SER A 104 3.55 8.65 12.78
C SER A 104 4.32 7.80 13.80
N GLN A 105 4.21 8.13 15.09
CA GLN A 105 4.82 7.35 16.16
C GLN A 105 4.12 6.00 16.31
N HIS A 106 2.79 5.98 16.32
CA HIS A 106 2.03 4.74 16.36
C HIS A 106 2.40 3.81 15.18
N ARG A 107 2.63 4.31 13.96
CA ARG A 107 3.11 3.48 12.82
C ARG A 107 4.40 2.72 13.14
N VAL A 108 5.31 3.37 13.85
CA VAL A 108 6.59 2.77 14.25
C VAL A 108 6.38 1.76 15.37
N ASP A 109 5.48 2.01 16.31
CA ASP A 109 5.31 1.16 17.49
C ASP A 109 4.24 0.07 17.32
N CYS A 110 3.40 0.19 16.28
CA CYS A 110 2.26 -0.69 16.06
C CYS A 110 2.71 -2.15 15.93
N GLY A 111 2.16 -3.02 16.78
CA GLY A 111 2.42 -4.47 16.72
C GLY A 111 2.01 -5.11 15.39
N TYR A 112 1.14 -4.45 14.64
CA TYR A 112 0.62 -4.91 13.34
C TYR A 112 1.45 -4.42 12.14
N LYS A 113 2.51 -3.60 12.35
CA LYS A 113 3.28 -2.94 11.28
C LYS A 113 3.97 -3.87 10.29
N ASN A 114 4.36 -5.06 10.76
CA ASN A 114 5.11 -6.07 10.01
C ASN A 114 4.27 -7.28 9.61
N LEU A 115 2.95 -7.22 9.77
CA LEU A 115 2.08 -8.29 9.29
C LEU A 115 2.17 -8.38 7.78
N LYS A 116 2.73 -9.51 7.32
CA LYS A 116 2.73 -9.89 5.92
C LYS A 116 1.48 -10.71 5.67
N CYS A 117 0.83 -10.48 4.55
CA CYS A 117 -0.23 -11.39 4.12
C CYS A 117 0.35 -12.80 3.97
N THR A 118 -0.33 -13.78 4.57
CA THR A 118 0.06 -15.18 4.58
C THR A 118 0.04 -15.80 3.18
N LYS A 119 -0.81 -15.29 2.27
CA LYS A 119 -0.95 -15.72 0.87
C LYS A 119 0.08 -15.09 -0.08
N CYS A 120 0.12 -13.76 -0.23
CA CYS A 120 1.03 -13.08 -1.18
C CYS A 120 2.44 -12.77 -0.62
N GLN A 121 2.67 -12.92 0.69
CA GLN A 121 3.87 -12.45 1.41
C GLN A 121 4.23 -10.96 1.22
N CYS A 122 3.28 -10.17 0.71
CA CYS A 122 3.50 -8.79 0.40
C CYS A 122 3.48 -7.91 1.67
N VAL A 123 4.49 -7.05 1.80
CA VAL A 123 4.59 -6.06 2.88
C VAL A 123 3.81 -4.83 2.43
N ARG A 124 2.54 -4.67 2.83
CA ARG A 124 1.94 -3.34 3.04
C ARG A 124 0.47 -3.31 3.48
N ILE A 125 0.23 -2.22 4.20
CA ILE A 125 -0.95 -1.53 4.73
C ILE A 125 -2.21 -1.62 3.83
N GLY A 126 -3.33 -2.07 4.41
CA GLY A 126 -4.69 -1.99 3.85
C GLY A 126 -5.19 -3.23 3.09
N ARG A 127 -6.42 -3.13 2.51
CA ARG A 127 -6.97 -4.12 1.56
C ARG A 127 -6.09 -4.20 0.31
N HIS A 128 -5.16 -5.13 0.30
CA HIS A 128 -4.38 -5.45 -0.89
C HIS A 128 -5.14 -6.44 -1.76
N ASP A 129 -5.09 -6.26 -3.08
CA ASP A 129 -5.61 -7.25 -4.02
C ASP A 129 -4.59 -8.41 -4.10
N CYS A 130 -4.80 -9.42 -3.24
CA CYS A 130 -4.02 -10.65 -3.22
C CYS A 130 -3.95 -11.26 -4.63
N ILE A 131 -5.06 -11.27 -5.36
CA ILE A 131 -5.17 -11.88 -6.69
C ILE A 131 -4.26 -11.15 -7.69
N LYS A 132 -4.29 -9.82 -7.73
CA LYS A 132 -3.41 -9.02 -8.60
C LYS A 132 -1.94 -9.22 -8.25
N THR A 133 -1.62 -9.34 -6.96
CA THR A 133 -0.24 -9.56 -6.51
C THR A 133 0.24 -10.98 -6.86
N LEU A 134 -0.56 -12.00 -6.58
CA LEU A 134 -0.27 -13.39 -6.91
C LEU A 134 -0.14 -13.60 -8.43
N ARG A 135 -0.97 -12.94 -9.25
CA ARG A 135 -0.81 -12.93 -10.73
C ARG A 135 0.54 -12.36 -11.17
N LYS A 136 1.02 -11.30 -10.53
CA LYS A 136 2.36 -10.73 -10.82
C LYS A 136 3.47 -11.71 -10.42
N ILE A 137 3.37 -12.34 -9.25
CA ILE A 137 4.34 -13.34 -8.78
C ILE A 137 4.38 -14.53 -9.75
N LYS A 138 3.21 -15.07 -10.12
CA LYS A 138 3.08 -16.15 -11.11
C LYS A 138 3.74 -15.77 -12.45
N ARG A 139 3.38 -14.62 -13.02
CA ARG A 139 3.94 -14.18 -14.31
C ARG A 139 5.47 -14.04 -14.27
N LYS A 140 6.01 -13.53 -13.15
CA LYS A 140 7.45 -13.42 -12.94
C LYS A 140 8.10 -14.81 -12.90
N ALA A 141 7.55 -15.74 -12.11
CA ALA A 141 8.06 -17.10 -12.02
C ALA A 141 7.95 -17.86 -13.36
N GLU A 142 6.87 -17.70 -14.13
CA GLU A 142 6.72 -18.27 -15.49
C GLU A 142 7.77 -17.74 -16.47
N THR A 143 8.04 -16.44 -16.44
CA THR A 143 9.06 -15.80 -17.29
C THR A 143 10.47 -16.32 -16.94
N GLU A 144 10.74 -16.46 -15.64
CA GLU A 144 11.98 -17.03 -15.13
C GLU A 144 12.12 -18.53 -15.45
N LEU A 145 11.03 -19.29 -15.46
CA LEU A 145 11.03 -20.69 -15.91
C LEU A 145 11.31 -20.83 -17.39
N TYR A 146 10.69 -19.99 -18.23
CA TYR A 146 10.93 -20.01 -19.68
C TYR A 146 12.41 -19.78 -19.98
N SER A 147 13.01 -18.75 -19.39
CA SER A 147 14.44 -18.44 -19.56
C SER A 147 15.35 -19.57 -19.04
N LEU A 148 15.07 -20.15 -17.87
CA LEU A 148 15.86 -21.26 -17.33
C LEU A 148 15.75 -22.55 -18.15
N ARG A 149 14.57 -22.86 -18.71
CA ARG A 149 14.40 -24.02 -19.61
C ARG A 149 15.24 -23.87 -20.88
N MET A 150 15.39 -22.65 -21.40
CA MET A 150 16.24 -22.38 -22.56
C MET A 150 17.74 -22.56 -22.23
N VAL A 151 18.17 -22.25 -21.01
CA VAL A 151 19.55 -22.50 -20.55
C VAL A 151 19.80 -23.99 -20.31
N ARG A 152 18.89 -24.69 -19.63
CA ARG A 152 18.98 -26.15 -19.38
C ARG A 152 19.10 -26.95 -20.68
N ASN A 153 18.35 -26.58 -21.72
CA ASN A 153 18.42 -27.25 -23.03
C ASN A 153 19.77 -27.06 -23.76
N ARG A 154 20.58 -26.06 -23.38
CA ARG A 154 21.95 -25.87 -23.92
C ARG A 154 23.00 -26.67 -23.14
N GLU A 155 22.75 -26.98 -21.88
CA GLU A 155 23.68 -27.69 -20.99
C GLU A 155 23.50 -29.22 -20.99
N SER A 156 22.52 -29.77 -21.74
CA SER A 156 22.22 -31.21 -21.89
C SER A 156 23.35 -32.08 -22.49
N GLY A 157 24.58 -31.58 -22.57
CA GLY A 157 25.76 -32.28 -23.07
C GLY A 157 26.95 -32.36 -22.10
N ILE A 158 26.79 -32.01 -20.81
CA ILE A 158 27.89 -32.00 -19.84
C ILE A 158 27.70 -33.13 -18.80
N PRO A 159 28.71 -33.99 -18.53
CA PRO A 159 28.63 -35.06 -17.55
C PRO A 159 28.44 -34.54 -16.12
N ASN A 160 27.74 -35.36 -15.33
CA ASN A 160 27.11 -35.02 -14.07
C ASN A 160 28.11 -35.04 -12.88
N GLU A 161 29.02 -34.08 -12.80
CA GLU A 161 29.83 -33.83 -11.60
C GLU A 161 29.74 -32.36 -11.18
N MET A 162 28.98 -32.12 -10.10
CA MET A 162 28.89 -30.87 -9.34
C MET A 162 28.56 -29.59 -10.13
N THR A 163 27.35 -29.51 -10.70
CA THR A 163 26.87 -28.32 -11.41
C THR A 163 26.33 -27.26 -10.44
N ILE A 164 27.07 -26.16 -10.26
CA ILE A 164 26.60 -24.95 -9.55
C ILE A 164 25.47 -24.29 -10.37
N CYS A 165 24.32 -23.95 -9.77
CA CYS A 165 23.22 -23.27 -10.49
C CYS A 165 23.72 -21.89 -10.97
N THR A 166 23.88 -21.69 -12.28
CA THR A 166 24.43 -20.47 -12.91
C THR A 166 23.65 -19.19 -12.62
N LYS A 167 22.42 -19.32 -12.10
CA LYS A 167 21.55 -18.21 -11.68
C LYS A 167 21.65 -17.84 -10.20
N CYS A 168 21.86 -18.79 -9.28
CA CYS A 168 21.92 -18.52 -7.84
C CYS A 168 23.30 -18.72 -7.19
N LYS A 169 24.29 -19.22 -7.95
CA LYS A 169 25.67 -19.52 -7.50
C LYS A 169 25.78 -20.49 -6.33
N LEU A 170 24.71 -21.18 -5.95
CA LEU A 170 24.72 -22.21 -4.90
C LEU A 170 25.04 -23.58 -5.50
N VAL A 171 25.79 -24.39 -4.73
CA VAL A 171 26.04 -25.80 -5.03
C VAL A 171 24.68 -26.51 -5.09
N ARG A 172 24.47 -27.33 -6.13
CA ARG A 172 23.40 -28.34 -6.12
C ARG A 172 23.65 -29.28 -4.94
N THR A 173 23.08 -28.96 -3.78
CA THR A 173 22.90 -29.94 -2.72
C THR A 173 21.75 -30.85 -3.13
N GLU A 174 21.78 -32.11 -2.69
CA GLU A 174 20.64 -33.01 -2.83
C GLU A 174 19.37 -32.27 -2.36
N GLY A 175 18.47 -31.95 -3.32
CA GLY A 175 17.19 -31.28 -3.04
C GLY A 175 16.96 -29.86 -3.57
N HIS A 176 17.88 -29.21 -4.29
CA HIS A 176 17.64 -27.86 -4.86
C HIS A 176 17.87 -27.79 -6.38
N ASP A 177 16.77 -27.70 -7.15
CA ASP A 177 16.75 -27.27 -8.54
C ASP A 177 16.00 -25.93 -8.63
N CYS A 178 16.70 -24.90 -9.10
CA CYS A 178 16.16 -23.56 -9.38
C CYS A 178 14.85 -23.60 -10.22
N ILE A 179 14.66 -24.65 -11.04
CA ILE A 179 13.43 -24.91 -11.80
C ILE A 179 12.31 -25.47 -10.91
N ASP A 180 12.60 -26.41 -10.03
CA ASP A 180 11.60 -27.06 -9.17
C ASP A 180 11.03 -26.09 -8.14
N ASP A 181 11.85 -25.18 -7.61
CA ASP A 181 11.42 -24.10 -6.72
C ASP A 181 10.46 -23.13 -7.42
N LEU A 182 10.79 -22.72 -8.65
CA LEU A 182 9.91 -21.84 -9.42
C LEU A 182 8.60 -22.54 -9.83
N LEU A 183 8.65 -23.85 -10.11
CA LEU A 183 7.45 -24.64 -10.31
C LEU A 183 6.62 -24.76 -9.03
N ALA A 184 7.25 -24.90 -7.86
CA ALA A 184 6.57 -24.92 -6.57
C ALA A 184 5.90 -23.57 -6.27
N ILE A 185 6.59 -22.45 -6.52
CA ILE A 185 6.03 -21.09 -6.41
C ILE A 185 4.83 -20.92 -7.35
N ASN A 186 4.92 -21.37 -8.60
CA ASN A 186 3.81 -21.31 -9.55
C ASN A 186 2.60 -22.15 -9.12
N ARG A 187 2.82 -23.40 -8.68
CA ARG A 187 1.73 -24.25 -8.17
C ARG A 187 1.05 -23.62 -6.96
N LYS A 188 1.85 -23.15 -5.98
CA LYS A 188 1.34 -22.51 -4.76
C LYS A 188 0.52 -21.25 -5.08
N THR A 189 1.06 -20.35 -5.90
CA THR A 189 0.36 -19.11 -6.27
C THR A 189 -0.92 -19.35 -7.06
N MET A 190 -0.99 -20.40 -7.88
CA MET A 190 -2.23 -20.81 -8.55
C MET A 190 -3.29 -21.32 -7.57
N ALA A 191 -2.90 -22.20 -6.64
CA ALA A 191 -3.79 -22.70 -5.60
C ALA A 191 -4.32 -21.56 -4.70
N ASP A 192 -3.45 -20.62 -4.32
CA ASP A 192 -3.84 -19.44 -3.54
C ASP A 192 -4.83 -18.53 -4.30
N ILE A 193 -4.66 -18.37 -5.63
CA ILE A 193 -5.60 -17.60 -6.48
C ILE A 193 -6.97 -18.30 -6.57
N GLU A 194 -7.00 -19.62 -6.69
CA GLU A 194 -8.24 -20.41 -6.75
C GLU A 194 -8.99 -20.36 -5.42
N ALA A 195 -8.30 -20.56 -4.30
CA ALA A 195 -8.87 -20.44 -2.96
C ALA A 195 -9.48 -19.05 -2.69
N LEU A 196 -8.82 -17.97 -3.15
CA LEU A 196 -9.33 -16.60 -3.06
C LEU A 196 -10.57 -16.34 -3.92
N ARG A 197 -10.76 -17.09 -5.01
CA ARG A 197 -11.94 -16.95 -5.90
C ARG A 197 -13.18 -17.66 -5.37
N GLU A 198 -12.97 -18.74 -4.61
CA GLU A 198 -14.04 -19.56 -4.04
C GLU A 198 -14.59 -19.01 -2.71
N GLY A 199 -14.06 -17.89 -2.20
CA GLY A 199 -14.52 -17.27 -0.95
C GLY A 199 -14.17 -18.06 0.31
N ASN A 200 -13.31 -19.09 0.21
CA ASN A 200 -12.79 -19.85 1.34
C ASN A 200 -11.63 -19.08 2.00
N ASP A 201 -11.95 -17.93 2.60
CA ASP A 201 -11.01 -17.17 3.42
C ASP A 201 -11.09 -17.63 4.88
N ASN A 202 -10.34 -18.68 5.20
CA ASN A 202 -9.83 -18.87 6.56
C ASN A 202 -8.38 -18.38 6.60
N ASP A 203 -8.15 -17.07 6.43
CA ASP A 203 -6.86 -16.51 6.86
C ASP A 203 -6.90 -16.51 8.39
N PRO A 204 -5.96 -17.16 9.11
CA PRO A 204 -5.91 -17.06 10.57
C PRO A 204 -5.67 -15.62 11.06
N ASN A 205 -5.34 -14.69 10.17
CA ASN A 205 -5.30 -13.25 10.43
C ASN A 205 -6.48 -12.46 9.79
N ASP A 206 -7.48 -13.14 9.22
CA ASP A 206 -8.76 -12.51 8.88
C ASP A 206 -9.50 -12.25 10.20
N TYR A 207 -9.19 -11.12 10.82
CA TYR A 207 -9.94 -10.58 11.94
C TYR A 207 -11.25 -10.04 11.38
N GLY A 208 -12.11 -10.97 10.95
CA GLY A 208 -13.41 -10.71 10.36
C GLY A 208 -14.16 -9.65 11.15
N SER A 209 -14.83 -8.78 10.40
CA SER A 209 -15.63 -7.61 10.81
C SER A 209 -16.39 -7.81 12.12
N ARG A 210 -15.71 -7.73 13.27
CA ARG A 210 -16.35 -7.53 14.56
C ARG A 210 -16.68 -6.05 14.62
N GLY A 211 -17.94 -5.76 14.29
CA GLY A 211 -18.56 -4.45 14.41
C GLY A 211 -18.38 -3.92 15.83
N GLY A 212 -17.48 -2.96 15.95
CA GLY A 212 -17.52 -1.94 16.98
C GLY A 212 -17.80 -0.60 16.29
N PRO A 213 -18.50 0.33 16.94
CA PRO A 213 -18.70 1.67 16.39
C PRO A 213 -17.32 2.33 16.33
N GLY A 214 -16.85 2.70 15.14
CA GLY A 214 -15.66 3.57 15.07
C GLY A 214 -14.96 3.63 13.73
N CYS A 215 -14.76 2.53 13.01
CA CYS A 215 -14.05 2.61 11.74
C CYS A 215 -14.47 1.49 10.77
N PHE A 216 -14.93 1.95 9.60
CA PHE A 216 -15.34 1.26 8.37
C PHE A 216 -16.80 0.75 8.24
N SER A 217 -17.52 1.38 7.30
CA SER A 217 -18.11 0.69 6.13
C SER A 217 -18.15 1.65 4.92
N TYR A 218 -17.21 1.56 3.98
CA TYR A 218 -17.51 2.01 2.61
C TYR A 218 -18.45 0.96 2.02
N GLY A 219 -19.73 1.33 1.93
CA GLY A 219 -20.67 0.67 1.05
C GLY A 219 -20.18 0.79 -0.39
N LEU A 220 -20.21 -0.34 -1.09
CA LEU A 220 -20.16 -0.42 -2.54
C LEU A 220 -21.29 0.46 -3.11
N HIS A 221 -20.93 1.45 -3.93
CA HIS A 221 -21.79 1.94 -5.01
C HIS A 221 -20.94 2.10 -6.26
#